data_AF-A0A7R9ENG6-F1
#
_entry.id   AF-A0A7R9ENG6-F1
#
_cell.length_a   1.000
_cell.length_b   1.000
_cell.length_c   1.000
_cell.angle_alpha   90.00
_cell.angle_beta   90.00
_cell.angle_gamma   90.00
#
_symmetry.space_group_name_H-M   'P 1'
#
loop_
_entity.id
_entity.type
_entity.pdbx_description
1 polymer ?
#
loop_
_entity_poly.entity_id
_entity_poly.type
_entity_poly.pdbx_seq_one_letter_code
_entity_poly.pdbx_strand_id
1 'polypeptide(L)'
;MLSRSDPIICSKHGPLTYVTTRDNSSYSLMIDSGMISKYVPPHQKLFCCYSIVTRVTVSTESYNSSADNLYNISTCNKFDKEVELEPTEEFILVKCHSKKTSKSSKQQEVYSNIHAVVQIKESIISKLEENKKREPCKDSRKLNVILVGLDSISRSSLIRTMPNTVSHLRHNGWTELKGYNKIADNTFPNLMAILT
;
A
#
# COMPACT_ATOMS: atom_id res chain seq x y z
N MET A 1 -15.03 26.41 -13.78
CA MET A 1 -14.12 26.70 -12.64
C MET A 1 -13.96 25.40 -11.86
N LEU A 2 -12.78 24.79 -11.87
CA LEU A 2 -12.49 23.63 -11.01
C LEU A 2 -12.21 24.17 -9.61
N SER A 3 -13.16 24.02 -8.67
CA SER A 3 -12.89 24.32 -7.27
C SER A 3 -12.07 23.18 -6.68
N ARG A 4 -10.96 23.52 -6.02
CA ARG A 4 -10.21 22.55 -5.22
C ARG A 4 -11.06 22.26 -3.98
N SER A 5 -11.57 21.05 -3.87
CA SER A 5 -12.22 20.59 -2.64
C SER A 5 -11.19 20.53 -1.52
N ASP A 6 -11.62 20.90 -0.32
CA ASP A 6 -10.78 20.75 0.87
C ASP A 6 -10.51 19.26 1.11
N PRO A 7 -9.30 18.92 1.57
CA PRO A 7 -8.93 17.54 1.85
C PRO A 7 -9.81 16.95 2.96
N ILE A 8 -10.18 15.69 2.81
CA ILE A 8 -10.92 14.94 3.83
C ILE A 8 -10.00 14.76 5.05
N ILE A 9 -10.40 15.32 6.20
CA ILE A 9 -9.67 15.15 7.47
C ILE A 9 -10.11 13.84 8.11
N CYS A 10 -9.32 12.78 7.91
CA CYS A 10 -9.62 11.44 8.44
C CYS A 10 -9.35 11.29 9.95
N SER A 11 -8.49 12.13 10.54
CA SER A 11 -8.22 12.13 11.97
C SER A 11 -7.72 13.47 12.47
N LYS A 12 -7.95 13.77 13.75
CA LYS A 12 -7.42 14.96 14.45
C LYS A 12 -5.99 14.77 14.95
N HIS A 13 -5.50 13.54 14.97
CA HIS A 13 -4.18 13.18 15.50
C HIS A 13 -3.38 12.43 14.43
N GLY A 14 -2.04 12.44 14.58
CA GLY A 14 -1.15 11.62 13.74
C GLY A 14 -1.35 10.12 14.01
N PRO A 15 -0.90 9.24 13.10
CA PRO A 15 -1.14 7.81 13.19
C PRO A 15 -0.57 7.20 14.47
N LEU A 16 -1.37 6.38 15.17
CA LEU A 16 -0.95 5.67 16.39
C LEU A 16 -0.05 4.47 16.06
N THR A 17 -0.17 3.91 14.87
CA THR A 17 0.61 2.74 14.43
C THR A 17 1.29 3.02 13.12
N TYR A 18 2.45 2.41 12.93
CA TYR A 18 3.26 2.51 11.72
C TYR A 18 3.93 1.17 11.44
N VAL A 19 4.39 0.99 10.21
CA VAL A 19 5.18 -0.17 9.83
C VAL A 19 6.62 0.27 9.59
N THR A 20 7.57 -0.52 10.09
CA THR A 20 9.00 -0.36 9.81
C THR A 20 9.58 -1.64 9.22
N THR A 21 10.69 -1.53 8.51
CA THR A 21 11.50 -2.67 8.07
C THR A 21 12.51 -3.04 9.14
N ARG A 22 12.69 -4.34 9.42
CA ARG A 22 13.68 -4.83 10.39
C ARG A 22 15.01 -5.22 9.72
N ASP A 23 14.95 -6.11 8.72
CA ASP A 23 16.14 -6.66 8.05
C ASP A 23 16.02 -6.65 6.50
N ASN A 24 15.65 -5.50 5.91
CA ASN A 24 15.47 -5.31 4.46
C ASN A 24 14.47 -6.28 3.77
N SER A 25 13.75 -7.13 4.52
CA SER A 25 12.83 -8.12 3.97
C SER A 25 11.64 -8.41 4.88
N SER A 26 11.79 -8.33 6.20
CA SER A 26 10.68 -8.42 7.14
C SER A 26 10.17 -7.04 7.56
N TYR A 27 8.86 -6.97 7.75
CA TYR A 27 8.15 -5.78 8.22
C TYR A 27 7.62 -6.03 9.63
N SER A 28 7.70 -5.00 10.46
CA SER A 28 7.19 -5.03 11.82
C SER A 28 6.15 -3.92 11.98
N LEU A 29 4.97 -4.30 12.46
CA LEU A 29 3.93 -3.36 12.84
C LEU A 29 4.20 -2.88 14.27
N MET A 30 4.28 -1.56 14.44
CA MET A 30 4.63 -0.94 15.72
C MET A 30 3.57 0.04 16.19
N ILE A 31 3.46 0.18 17.51
CA ILE A 31 2.67 1.23 18.17
C ILE A 31 3.60 2.39 18.52
N ASP A 32 3.26 3.59 18.07
CA ASP A 32 3.94 4.81 18.48
C ASP A 32 3.56 5.18 19.92
N SER A 33 4.45 4.85 20.85
CA SER A 33 4.30 5.18 22.27
C SER A 33 4.10 6.67 22.54
N GLY A 34 4.65 7.56 21.71
CA GLY A 34 4.49 9.00 21.82
C GLY A 34 3.08 9.48 21.46
N MET A 35 2.35 8.72 20.64
CA MET A 35 0.97 9.05 20.26
C MET A 35 -0.07 8.49 21.22
N ILE A 36 0.26 7.50 22.07
CA ILE A 36 -0.70 6.86 23.00
C ILE A 36 -1.43 7.90 23.86
N SER A 37 -0.72 8.89 24.39
CA SER A 37 -1.29 9.94 25.24
C SER A 37 -2.35 10.81 24.55
N LYS A 38 -2.33 10.89 23.21
CA LYS A 38 -3.34 11.62 22.41
C LYS A 38 -4.62 10.81 22.21
N TYR A 39 -4.53 9.49 22.24
CA TYR A 39 -5.66 8.59 21.99
C TYR A 39 -6.29 8.03 23.27
N VAL A 40 -5.50 7.87 24.34
CA VAL A 40 -5.94 7.23 25.58
C VAL A 40 -5.56 8.07 26.80
N PRO A 41 -6.52 8.41 27.68
CA PRO A 41 -6.23 9.09 28.95
C PRO A 41 -5.34 8.25 29.88
N PRO A 42 -4.54 8.87 30.78
CA PRO A 42 -3.57 8.17 31.64
C PRO A 42 -4.14 7.05 32.54
N HIS A 43 -5.43 7.13 32.88
CA HIS A 43 -6.10 6.17 33.75
C HIS A 43 -6.72 4.97 33.00
N GLN A 44 -6.56 4.92 31.68
CA GLN A 44 -7.11 3.86 30.83
C GLN A 44 -5.99 3.05 30.18
N LYS A 45 -6.27 1.80 29.85
CA LYS A 45 -5.34 0.91 29.14
C LYS A 45 -5.73 0.79 27.67
N LEU A 46 -4.72 0.88 26.80
CA LEU A 46 -4.82 0.66 25.37
C LEU A 46 -4.69 -0.84 25.07
N PHE A 47 -5.56 -1.36 24.22
CA PHE A 47 -5.51 -2.73 23.72
C PHE A 47 -5.60 -2.69 22.20
N CYS A 48 -4.56 -3.11 21.50
CA CYS A 48 -4.53 -3.16 20.05
C CYS A 48 -4.55 -4.61 19.56
N CYS A 49 -5.19 -4.80 18.42
CA CYS A 49 -5.11 -6.03 17.66
C CYS A 49 -5.07 -5.72 16.17
N TYR A 50 -4.54 -6.66 15.40
CA TYR A 50 -4.47 -6.58 13.95
C TYR A 50 -5.18 -7.76 13.31
N SER A 51 -5.78 -7.51 12.16
CA SER A 51 -6.41 -8.51 11.30
C SER A 51 -5.84 -8.38 9.89
N ILE A 52 -5.75 -9.49 9.19
CA ILE A 52 -5.31 -9.54 7.80
C ILE A 52 -6.52 -9.45 6.90
N VAL A 53 -6.43 -8.55 5.92
CA VAL A 53 -7.44 -8.36 4.89
C VAL A 53 -7.01 -9.11 3.64
N THR A 54 -7.82 -10.07 3.20
CA THR A 54 -7.55 -10.85 1.98
C THR A 54 -8.66 -10.67 0.96
N ARG A 55 -8.29 -10.61 -0.32
CA ARG A 55 -9.27 -10.52 -1.41
C ARG A 55 -9.91 -11.89 -1.61
N VAL A 56 -11.23 -11.91 -1.79
CA VAL A 56 -11.93 -13.14 -2.17
C VAL A 56 -11.63 -13.44 -3.63
N THR A 57 -11.09 -14.62 -3.94
CA THR A 57 -10.87 -15.05 -5.31
C THR A 57 -12.20 -15.51 -5.91
N VAL A 58 -12.79 -14.69 -6.77
CA VAL A 58 -14.00 -15.01 -7.52
C VAL A 58 -13.59 -15.65 -8.85
N SER A 59 -14.22 -16.76 -9.24
CA SER A 59 -13.95 -17.37 -10.55
C SER A 59 -14.44 -16.46 -11.68
N THR A 60 -13.82 -16.56 -12.86
CA THR A 60 -14.21 -15.77 -14.04
C THR A 60 -15.69 -15.93 -14.42
N GLU A 61 -16.28 -17.08 -14.13
CA GLU A 61 -17.69 -17.39 -14.39
C GLU A 61 -18.67 -16.76 -13.37
N SER A 62 -18.18 -16.37 -12.18
CA SER A 62 -18.98 -15.76 -11.12
C SER A 62 -18.68 -14.28 -10.91
N TYR A 63 -17.90 -13.68 -11.82
CA TYR A 63 -17.53 -12.26 -11.76
C TYR A 63 -18.75 -11.36 -11.98
N ASN A 64 -19.12 -10.60 -10.95
CA ASN A 64 -20.19 -9.60 -11.01
C ASN A 64 -19.63 -8.21 -10.68
N SER A 65 -20.45 -7.17 -10.84
CA SER A 65 -20.07 -5.77 -10.55
C SER A 65 -19.74 -5.50 -9.08
N SER A 66 -20.04 -6.42 -8.17
CA SER A 66 -19.75 -6.35 -6.74
C SER A 66 -18.52 -7.17 -6.34
N ALA A 67 -17.84 -7.83 -7.29
CA ALA A 67 -16.68 -8.68 -7.01
C ALA A 67 -15.56 -7.92 -6.27
N ASP A 68 -15.42 -6.62 -6.53
CA ASP A 68 -14.43 -5.75 -5.88
C ASP A 68 -14.79 -5.40 -4.43
N ASN A 69 -16.04 -5.62 -4.00
CA ASN A 69 -16.48 -5.41 -2.62
C ASN A 69 -16.26 -6.63 -1.72
N LEU A 70 -15.76 -7.75 -2.27
CA LEU A 70 -15.60 -9.01 -1.55
C LEU A 70 -14.19 -9.14 -0.96
N TYR A 71 -14.11 -9.11 0.36
CA TYR A 71 -12.89 -9.33 1.13
C TYR A 71 -13.18 -10.12 2.40
N ASN A 72 -12.17 -10.82 2.90
CA ASN A 72 -12.21 -11.49 4.19
C ASN A 72 -11.33 -10.75 5.19
N ILE A 73 -11.76 -10.70 6.45
CA ILE A 73 -10.97 -10.19 7.57
C ILE A 73 -10.67 -11.35 8.49
N SER A 74 -9.39 -11.60 8.79
CA SER A 74 -8.99 -12.65 9.73
C SER A 74 -9.36 -12.32 11.17
N THR A 75 -9.19 -13.29 12.07
CA THR A 75 -9.28 -13.04 13.51
C THR A 75 -8.32 -11.94 13.96
N CYS A 76 -8.75 -11.12 14.92
CA CYS A 76 -7.95 -10.01 15.42
C CYS A 76 -6.92 -10.52 16.43
N ASN A 77 -5.65 -10.56 16.01
CA ASN A 77 -4.52 -11.01 16.80
C ASN A 77 -4.02 -9.86 17.67
N LYS A 78 -3.97 -10.07 18.99
CA LYS A 78 -3.54 -9.02 19.95
C LYS A 78 -2.03 -8.84 19.90
N PHE A 79 -1.59 -7.59 19.99
CA PHE A 79 -0.17 -7.23 20.09
C PHE A 79 -0.01 -5.99 20.98
N ASP A 80 1.12 -5.89 21.68
CA ASP A 80 1.32 -4.86 22.72
C ASP A 80 2.15 -3.66 22.25
N LYS A 81 3.30 -3.89 21.59
CA LYS A 81 4.19 -2.83 21.12
C LYS A 81 4.62 -3.03 19.68
N GLU A 82 4.99 -4.26 19.37
CA GLU A 82 5.52 -4.66 18.08
C GLU A 82 5.02 -6.08 17.77
N VAL A 83 4.77 -6.34 16.49
CA VAL A 83 4.57 -7.68 15.95
C VAL A 83 5.26 -7.77 14.60
N GLU A 84 5.98 -8.86 14.37
CA GLU A 84 6.56 -9.19 13.07
C GLU A 84 5.47 -9.75 12.16
N LEU A 85 5.40 -9.24 10.93
CA LEU A 85 4.41 -9.64 9.95
C LEU A 85 4.96 -10.78 9.10
N GLU A 86 4.13 -11.77 8.82
CA GLU A 86 4.49 -12.87 7.95
C GLU A 86 4.55 -12.42 6.48
N PRO A 87 5.37 -13.04 5.60
CA PRO A 87 5.50 -12.65 4.19
C PRO A 87 4.20 -12.64 3.38
N THR A 88 3.18 -13.38 3.82
CA THR A 88 1.85 -13.45 3.19
C THR A 88 0.90 -12.34 3.65
N GLU A 89 1.26 -11.60 4.69
CA GLU A 89 0.45 -10.54 5.28
C GLU A 89 0.74 -9.20 4.59
N GLU A 90 -0.04 -8.90 3.54
CA GLU A 90 0.13 -7.68 2.73
C GLU A 90 -0.72 -6.51 3.23
N PHE A 91 -1.96 -6.77 3.68
CA PHE A 91 -2.92 -5.76 4.11
C PHE A 91 -3.34 -6.00 5.56
N ILE A 92 -2.99 -5.06 6.43
CA ILE A 92 -3.12 -5.20 7.87
C ILE A 92 -4.08 -4.14 8.40
N LEU A 93 -5.25 -4.57 8.86
CA LEU A 93 -6.22 -3.74 9.56
C LEU A 93 -5.90 -3.73 11.05
N VAL A 94 -5.58 -2.57 11.59
CA VAL A 94 -5.31 -2.39 13.02
C VAL A 94 -6.48 -1.71 13.68
N LYS A 95 -6.95 -2.30 14.78
CA LYS A 95 -7.96 -1.69 15.66
C LYS A 95 -7.46 -1.63 17.08
N CYS A 96 -7.58 -0.45 17.69
CA CYS A 96 -7.21 -0.24 19.08
C CYS A 96 -8.40 0.25 19.90
N HIS A 97 -8.49 -0.29 21.11
CA HIS A 97 -9.56 -0.04 22.04
C HIS A 97 -9.00 0.48 23.36
N SER A 98 -9.71 1.44 23.95
CA SER A 98 -9.45 1.88 25.31
C SER A 98 -10.40 1.19 26.29
N LYS A 99 -9.87 0.75 27.44
CA LYS A 99 -10.67 0.21 28.54
C LYS A 99 -10.33 0.93 29.85
N LYS A 100 -11.36 1.35 30.58
CA LYS A 100 -11.19 1.85 31.95
C LYS A 100 -10.81 0.70 32.89
N THR A 101 -10.02 1.01 33.91
CA THR A 101 -9.57 0.07 34.95
C THR A 101 -10.69 -0.49 35.84
N SER A 102 -11.89 0.11 35.81
CA SER A 102 -13.07 -0.42 36.51
C SER A 102 -13.72 -1.58 35.74
N LYS A 103 -14.06 -2.67 36.45
CA LYS A 103 -14.52 -3.97 35.91
C LYS A 103 -15.79 -3.91 35.05
N SER A 104 -16.52 -2.80 35.01
CA SER A 104 -17.83 -2.65 34.35
C SER A 104 -17.80 -1.81 33.05
N SER A 105 -16.63 -1.34 32.59
CA SER A 105 -16.57 -0.43 31.44
C SER A 105 -16.46 -1.16 30.09
N LYS A 106 -17.33 -0.78 29.14
CA LYS A 106 -17.27 -1.20 27.73
C LYS A 106 -15.95 -0.74 27.09
N GLN A 107 -15.41 -1.56 26.18
CA GLN A 107 -14.28 -1.18 25.34
C GLN A 107 -14.75 -0.18 24.28
N GLN A 108 -14.02 0.93 24.13
CA GLN A 108 -14.29 1.94 23.11
C GLN A 108 -13.20 1.88 22.05
N GLU A 109 -13.57 1.74 20.78
CA GLU A 109 -12.62 1.87 19.65
C GLU A 109 -12.13 3.33 19.60
N VAL A 110 -10.81 3.51 19.68
CA VAL A 110 -10.16 4.84 19.69
C VAL A 110 -9.31 5.08 18.45
N TYR A 111 -8.96 4.02 17.73
CA TYR A 111 -8.12 4.10 16.54
C TYR A 111 -8.38 2.90 15.63
N SER A 112 -8.48 3.17 14.33
CA SER A 112 -8.63 2.19 13.26
C SER A 112 -7.85 2.67 12.05
N ASN A 113 -6.98 1.84 11.50
CA ASN A 113 -6.18 2.18 10.33
C ASN A 113 -5.79 0.91 9.55
N ILE A 114 -5.50 1.07 8.25
CA ILE A 114 -5.02 0.01 7.38
C ILE A 114 -3.59 0.32 6.97
N HIS A 115 -2.72 -0.68 7.09
CA HIS A 115 -1.36 -0.66 6.58
C HIS A 115 -1.24 -1.61 5.40
N ALA A 116 -0.48 -1.20 4.38
CA ALA A 116 -0.13 -2.03 3.25
C ALA A 116 1.38 -2.17 3.17
N VAL A 117 1.86 -3.40 3.09
CA VAL A 117 3.29 -3.73 3.00
C VAL A 117 3.56 -4.54 1.73
N VAL A 118 4.74 -4.33 1.14
CA VAL A 118 5.18 -5.05 -0.05
C VAL A 118 6.34 -5.96 0.35
N GLN A 119 6.02 -7.22 0.62
CA GLN A 119 7.01 -8.23 1.00
C GLN A 119 7.45 -9.03 -0.23
N ILE A 120 8.71 -9.45 -0.26
CA ILE A 120 9.22 -10.29 -1.34
C ILE A 120 8.66 -11.70 -1.13
N LYS A 121 7.89 -12.20 -2.10
CA LYS A 121 7.30 -13.54 -2.04
C LYS A 121 8.38 -14.60 -2.22
N GLU A 122 8.27 -15.71 -1.49
CA GLU A 122 9.18 -16.86 -1.58
C GLU A 122 9.38 -17.34 -3.03
N SER A 123 8.30 -17.37 -3.82
CA SER A 123 8.34 -17.76 -5.23
C SER A 123 9.20 -16.83 -6.11
N ILE A 124 9.33 -15.56 -5.73
CA ILE A 124 10.21 -14.60 -6.41
C ILE A 124 11.66 -14.84 -5.97
N ILE A 125 11.90 -15.10 -4.68
CA ILE A 125 13.23 -15.45 -4.17
C ILE A 125 13.75 -16.69 -4.89
N SER A 126 12.95 -17.75 -5.00
CA SER A 126 13.33 -18.98 -5.72
C SER A 126 13.66 -18.68 -7.19
N LYS A 127 12.84 -17.87 -7.88
CA LYS A 127 13.13 -17.44 -9.27
C LYS A 127 14.41 -16.63 -9.39
N LEU A 128 14.72 -15.78 -8.43
CA LEU A 128 15.96 -15.00 -8.42
C LEU A 128 17.17 -15.90 -8.23
N GLU A 129 17.11 -16.85 -7.30
CA GLU A 129 18.20 -17.82 -7.07
C GLU A 129 18.42 -18.75 -8.27
N GLU A 130 17.34 -19.23 -8.90
CA GLU A 130 17.45 -19.99 -10.16
C GLU A 130 18.09 -19.16 -11.27
N ASN A 131 17.71 -17.88 -11.39
CA ASN A 131 18.28 -16.98 -12.39
C ASN A 131 19.76 -16.64 -12.14
N LYS A 132 20.21 -16.64 -10.88
CA LYS A 132 21.63 -16.50 -10.51
C LYS A 132 22.45 -17.74 -10.85
N LYS A 133 21.86 -18.94 -10.74
CA LYS A 133 22.51 -20.22 -11.07
C LYS A 133 22.68 -20.45 -12.57
N ARG A 134 21.84 -19.83 -13.40
CA ARG A 134 22.02 -19.83 -14.86
C ARG A 134 23.31 -19.05 -15.15
N GLU A 135 24.33 -19.71 -15.71
CA GLU A 135 25.58 -19.04 -16.07
C GLU A 135 25.27 -17.74 -16.83
N PRO A 136 25.91 -16.62 -16.48
CA PRO A 136 25.80 -15.42 -17.28
C PRO A 136 26.28 -15.81 -18.68
N CYS A 137 25.37 -15.79 -19.66
CA CYS A 137 25.79 -15.80 -21.04
C CYS A 137 26.82 -14.68 -21.15
N LYS A 138 28.04 -14.98 -21.62
CA LYS A 138 29.21 -14.08 -21.56
C LYS A 138 28.96 -12.67 -22.16
N ASP A 139 27.84 -12.49 -22.86
CA ASP A 139 27.41 -11.24 -23.49
C ASP A 139 26.00 -10.73 -23.11
N SER A 140 25.24 -11.39 -22.22
CA SER A 140 23.85 -10.97 -21.94
C SER A 140 23.72 -10.17 -20.64
N ARG A 141 23.99 -8.87 -20.72
CA ARG A 141 23.40 -7.93 -19.75
C ARG A 141 21.87 -8.03 -19.88
N LYS A 142 21.23 -8.77 -18.97
CA LYS A 142 19.78 -8.90 -18.91
C LYS A 142 19.19 -7.53 -18.57
N LEU A 143 18.63 -6.84 -19.56
CA LEU A 143 17.94 -5.57 -19.37
C LEU A 143 16.63 -5.84 -18.62
N ASN A 144 16.41 -5.14 -17.50
CA ASN A 144 15.11 -5.10 -16.83
C ASN A 144 14.44 -3.77 -17.21
N VAL A 145 13.27 -3.84 -17.85
CA VAL A 145 12.49 -2.66 -18.26
C VAL A 145 11.26 -2.57 -17.36
N ILE A 146 11.11 -1.45 -16.67
CA ILE A 146 9.91 -1.13 -15.91
C ILE A 146 9.10 -0.12 -16.73
N LEU A 147 7.88 -0.51 -17.11
CA LEU A 147 6.91 0.39 -17.72
C LEU A 147 5.95 0.89 -16.63
N VAL A 148 5.93 2.19 -16.39
CA VAL A 148 5.02 2.83 -15.42
C VAL A 148 3.92 3.57 -16.18
N GLY A 149 2.68 3.13 -16.04
CA GLY A 149 1.51 3.76 -16.65
C GLY A 149 0.80 4.69 -15.67
N LEU A 150 0.55 5.93 -16.08
CA LEU A 150 -0.34 6.86 -15.38
C LEU A 150 -1.63 7.01 -16.20
N ASP A 151 -2.74 6.48 -15.69
CA ASP A 151 -4.02 6.58 -16.39
C ASP A 151 -4.67 7.96 -16.18
N SER A 152 -5.49 8.38 -17.14
CA SER A 152 -6.35 9.57 -17.08
C SER A 152 -5.62 10.89 -16.83
N ILE A 153 -4.32 10.96 -17.15
CA ILE A 153 -3.51 12.18 -17.04
C ILE A 153 -3.07 12.67 -18.41
N SER A 154 -3.41 13.93 -18.72
CA SER A 154 -2.83 14.61 -19.88
C SER A 154 -1.49 15.24 -19.52
N ARG A 155 -0.63 15.48 -20.52
CA ARG A 155 0.65 16.18 -20.33
C ARG A 155 0.50 17.50 -19.57
N SER A 156 -0.47 18.34 -19.94
CA SER A 156 -0.72 19.61 -19.29
C SER A 156 -1.24 19.44 -17.86
N SER A 157 -2.01 18.38 -17.59
CA SER A 157 -2.45 18.03 -16.23
C SER A 157 -1.25 17.65 -15.37
N LEU A 158 -0.37 16.76 -15.84
CA LEU A 158 0.84 16.32 -15.14
C LEU A 158 1.73 17.51 -14.74
N ILE A 159 1.94 18.47 -15.65
CA ILE A 159 2.74 19.68 -15.37
C ILE A 159 2.12 20.53 -14.26
N ARG A 160 0.79 20.65 -14.21
CA ARG A 160 0.10 21.49 -13.24
C ARG A 160 -0.08 20.81 -11.88
N THR A 161 -0.40 19.52 -11.86
CA THR A 161 -0.74 18.80 -10.63
C THR A 161 0.46 18.12 -9.98
N MET A 162 1.51 17.79 -10.76
CA MET A 162 2.70 17.10 -10.28
C MET A 162 4.01 17.83 -10.70
N PRO A 163 4.18 19.11 -10.34
CA PRO A 163 5.32 19.91 -10.79
C PRO A 163 6.67 19.37 -10.30
N ASN A 164 6.71 18.83 -9.07
CA ASN A 164 7.93 18.23 -8.50
C ASN A 164 8.34 16.97 -9.29
N THR A 165 7.37 16.14 -9.69
CA THR A 165 7.61 14.95 -10.51
C THR A 165 8.14 15.34 -11.89
N VAL A 166 7.52 16.32 -12.55
CA VAL A 166 7.99 16.82 -13.86
C VAL A 166 9.39 17.40 -13.77
N SER A 167 9.67 18.16 -12.71
CA SER A 167 11.02 18.67 -12.44
C SER A 167 12.00 17.50 -12.30
N HIS A 168 11.70 16.51 -11.46
CA HIS A 168 12.54 15.34 -11.27
C HIS A 168 12.84 14.59 -12.57
N LEU A 169 11.82 14.32 -13.40
CA LEU A 169 12.00 13.63 -14.68
C LEU A 169 12.95 14.39 -15.61
N ARG A 170 12.76 15.72 -15.74
CA ARG A 170 13.60 16.57 -16.60
C ARG A 170 15.05 16.63 -16.13
N HIS A 171 15.29 16.68 -14.83
CA HIS A 171 16.65 16.72 -14.27
C HIS A 171 17.39 15.38 -14.40
N ASN A 172 16.68 14.26 -14.37
CA ASN A 172 17.27 12.92 -14.42
C ASN A 172 17.38 12.35 -15.85
N GLY A 173 17.41 13.21 -16.87
CA GLY A 173 17.67 12.79 -18.25
C GLY A 173 16.54 11.99 -18.91
N TRP A 174 15.31 12.05 -18.40
CA TRP A 174 14.17 11.41 -19.05
C TRP A 174 13.80 12.15 -20.34
N THR A 175 13.58 11.39 -21.41
CA THR A 175 13.17 11.95 -22.70
C THR A 175 11.65 12.02 -22.79
N GLU A 176 11.13 13.23 -23.00
CA GLU A 176 9.71 13.45 -23.26
C GLU A 176 9.39 13.19 -24.74
N LEU A 177 8.52 12.23 -25.02
CA LEU A 177 8.02 11.91 -26.36
C LEU A 177 6.96 12.94 -26.80
N LYS A 178 7.41 14.10 -27.26
CA LYS A 178 6.51 15.16 -27.75
C LYS A 178 5.79 14.71 -29.02
N GLY A 179 4.48 14.98 -29.09
CA GLY A 179 3.64 14.59 -30.22
C GLY A 179 3.11 13.15 -30.15
N TYR A 180 3.55 12.36 -29.17
CA TYR A 180 2.97 11.06 -28.89
C TYR A 180 1.60 11.24 -28.21
N ASN A 181 0.54 10.81 -28.87
CA ASN A 181 -0.84 11.00 -28.42
C ASN A 181 -1.53 9.65 -28.20
N LYS A 182 -2.60 9.68 -27.40
CA LYS A 182 -3.49 8.53 -27.25
C LYS A 182 -4.09 8.14 -28.62
N ILE A 183 -4.31 6.85 -28.81
CA ILE A 183 -4.94 6.27 -30.01
C ILE A 183 -6.45 6.29 -29.85
N ALA A 184 -6.95 5.99 -28.65
CA ALA A 184 -8.37 5.98 -28.34
C ALA A 184 -8.64 6.59 -26.96
N ASP A 185 -9.91 6.82 -26.65
CA ASP A 185 -10.31 7.38 -25.35
C ASP A 185 -10.12 6.40 -24.19
N ASN A 186 -10.17 5.10 -24.46
CA ASN A 186 -10.08 4.05 -23.44
C ASN A 186 -8.63 3.62 -23.18
N THR A 187 -8.35 3.20 -21.95
CA THR A 187 -7.03 2.74 -21.50
C THR A 187 -6.55 1.50 -22.26
N PHE A 188 -7.45 0.53 -22.50
CA PHE A 188 -7.12 -0.74 -23.14
C PHE A 188 -6.45 -0.60 -24.52
N PRO A 189 -7.07 0.05 -25.53
CA PRO A 189 -6.45 0.18 -26.85
C PRO A 189 -5.13 0.98 -26.84
N ASN A 190 -4.98 1.96 -25.94
CA ASN A 190 -3.74 2.72 -25.79
C ASN A 190 -2.60 1.85 -25.24
N LEU A 191 -2.90 0.97 -24.28
CA LEU A 191 -1.93 0.05 -23.71
C LEU A 191 -1.52 -1.03 -24.72
N MET A 192 -2.50 -1.58 -25.45
CA MET A 192 -2.24 -2.61 -26.46
C MET A 192 -1.26 -2.10 -27.52
N ALA A 193 -1.44 -0.89 -28.04
CA ALA A 193 -0.54 -0.35 -29.06
C ALA A 193 0.91 -0.07 -28.60
N ILE A 194 1.16 -0.06 -27.29
CA ILE A 194 2.51 0.04 -26.72
C ILE A 194 3.12 -1.36 -26.54
N LEU A 195 2.29 -2.36 -26.24
CA LEU A 195 2.73 -3.70 -25.83
C LEU A 195 2.72 -4.74 -26.96
N THR A 196 2.01 -4.48 -28.07
CA THR A 196 1.94 -5.37 -29.24
C THR A 196 2.48 -4.68 -30.47
#